data_AF-A0A350F1T7-F1
#
_entry.id   AF-A0A350F1T7-F1
#
_cell.length_a   1.000
_cell.length_b   1.000
_cell.length_c   1.000
_cell.angle_alpha   90.00
_cell.angle_beta   90.00
_cell.angle_gamma   90.00
#
_symmetry.space_group_name_H-M   'P 1'
#
loop_
_entity.id
_entity.type
_entity.pdbx_description
1 polymer ?
#
loop_
_entity_poly.entity_id
_entity_poly.type
_entity_poly.pdbx_seq_one_letter_code
_entity_poly.pdbx_strand_id
1 'polypeptide(L)'
;MTKFIRHFAALLLPILLVGCTTSSITNLTPGQQVRNSTGLYPVEAVWKSRQQSLVKDSVKPFVVVGLEAYPMRPTPLLNNRWETLIPIPAEKDHVYYQFKFDYEYKGFPARRSDSQLSKEYRLDLVN
;
A
#
# COMPACT_ATOMS: atom_id res chain seq x y z
N MET A 1 -43.62 -24.50 -14.78
CA MET A 1 -42.39 -23.68 -14.94
C MET A 1 -41.74 -23.36 -13.59
N THR A 2 -41.52 -24.34 -12.71
CA THR A 2 -41.01 -24.11 -11.33
C THR A 2 -39.73 -24.90 -11.00
N LYS A 3 -39.31 -25.85 -11.85
CA LYS A 3 -38.10 -26.67 -11.61
C LYS A 3 -36.79 -25.99 -12.05
N PHE A 4 -36.83 -25.09 -13.03
CA PHE A 4 -35.63 -24.41 -13.55
C PHE A 4 -35.05 -23.35 -12.58
N ILE A 5 -35.90 -22.71 -11.77
CA ILE A 5 -35.50 -21.69 -10.78
C ILE A 5 -34.67 -22.30 -9.65
N ARG A 6 -34.93 -23.58 -9.32
CA ARG A 6 -34.32 -24.28 -8.19
C ARG A 6 -32.83 -24.62 -8.41
N HIS A 7 -32.39 -24.72 -9.65
CA HIS A 7 -30.98 -25.01 -10.00
C HIS A 7 -30.17 -23.73 -10.25
N PHE A 8 -30.83 -22.64 -10.65
CA PHE A 8 -30.20 -21.33 -10.82
C PHE A 8 -29.76 -20.72 -9.48
N ALA A 9 -30.57 -20.91 -8.42
CA ALA A 9 -30.24 -20.43 -7.08
C ALA A 9 -29.00 -21.11 -6.46
N ALA A 10 -28.73 -22.38 -6.81
CA ALA A 10 -27.57 -23.12 -6.31
C ALA A 10 -26.25 -22.68 -6.96
N LEU A 11 -26.29 -22.15 -8.19
CA LEU A 11 -25.10 -21.70 -8.92
C LEU A 11 -24.68 -20.25 -8.56
N LEU A 12 -25.59 -19.45 -7.98
CA LEU A 12 -25.34 -18.07 -7.54
C LEU A 12 -24.66 -17.98 -6.16
N LEU A 13 -24.75 -19.03 -5.35
CA LEU A 13 -24.21 -19.07 -3.99
C LEU A 13 -22.66 -18.93 -3.91
N PRO A 14 -21.83 -19.54 -4.79
CA PRO A 14 -20.38 -19.39 -4.70
C PRO A 14 -19.86 -18.00 -5.15
N ILE A 15 -20.64 -17.22 -5.92
CA ILE A 15 -20.23 -15.88 -6.37
C ILE A 15 -20.33 -14.86 -5.22
N LEU A 16 -21.28 -15.05 -4.30
CA LEU A 16 -21.50 -14.16 -3.16
C LEU A 16 -20.38 -14.24 -2.10
N LEU A 17 -19.53 -15.28 -2.15
CA LEU A 17 -18.45 -15.50 -1.18
C LEU A 17 -17.10 -14.93 -1.64
N VAL A 18 -16.97 -14.46 -2.88
CA VAL A 18 -15.75 -13.79 -3.36
C VAL A 18 -15.82 -12.31 -3.00
N GLY A 19 -15.80 -12.03 -1.69
CA GLY A 19 -15.58 -10.67 -1.18
C GLY A 19 -14.16 -10.23 -1.52
N CYS A 20 -13.96 -9.68 -2.71
CA CYS A 20 -12.67 -9.11 -3.12
C CYS A 20 -12.35 -7.87 -2.27
N THR A 21 -11.72 -8.06 -1.10
CA THR A 21 -10.99 -7.01 -0.37
C THR A 21 -9.74 -6.68 -1.16
N THR A 22 -9.93 -6.01 -2.30
CA THR A 22 -8.85 -5.59 -3.18
C THR A 22 -8.28 -4.28 -2.64
N SER A 23 -7.01 -4.33 -2.31
CA SER A 23 -6.21 -3.16 -2.01
C SER A 23 -4.99 -3.14 -2.92
N SER A 24 -4.60 -1.95 -3.36
CA SER A 24 -3.47 -1.75 -4.26
C SER A 24 -2.57 -0.64 -3.76
N ILE A 25 -1.27 -0.87 -3.90
CA ILE A 25 -0.22 0.13 -3.69
C ILE A 25 0.33 0.52 -5.05
N THR A 26 0.35 1.81 -5.33
CA THR A 26 0.91 2.41 -6.55
C THR A 26 2.09 3.29 -6.16
N ASN A 27 3.27 2.96 -6.65
CA ASN A 27 4.45 3.79 -6.50
C ASN A 27 4.37 5.00 -7.42
N LEU A 28 4.51 6.20 -6.86
CA LEU A 28 4.56 7.47 -7.61
C LEU A 28 5.99 8.03 -7.69
N THR A 29 6.94 7.39 -7.01
CA THR A 29 8.35 7.76 -7.05
C THR A 29 8.92 7.53 -8.45
N PRO A 30 9.60 8.51 -9.04
CA PRO A 30 10.39 8.29 -10.25
C PRO A 30 11.41 7.16 -10.06
N GLY A 31 11.64 6.34 -11.08
CA GLY A 31 12.65 5.27 -11.01
C GLY A 31 14.09 5.79 -10.92
N GLN A 32 14.31 7.05 -11.30
CA GLN A 32 15.60 7.72 -11.24
C GLN A 32 15.46 9.09 -10.59
N GLN A 33 16.41 9.47 -9.76
CA GLN A 33 16.51 10.81 -9.17
C GLN A 33 17.94 11.34 -9.27
N VAL A 34 18.06 12.66 -9.45
CA VAL A 34 19.36 13.34 -9.47
C VAL A 34 19.93 13.38 -8.06
N ARG A 35 21.22 13.10 -7.93
CA ARG A 35 21.93 13.20 -6.64
C ARG A 35 21.80 14.61 -6.07
N ASN A 36 21.53 14.68 -4.77
CA ASN A 36 21.47 15.94 -4.05
C ASN A 36 22.48 15.96 -2.88
N SER A 37 22.73 17.15 -2.35
CA SER A 37 23.68 17.35 -1.25
C SER A 37 23.15 16.93 0.12
N THR A 38 21.84 16.70 0.26
CA THR A 38 21.24 16.31 1.55
C THR A 38 21.29 14.80 1.78
N GLY A 39 21.44 14.01 0.72
CA GLY A 39 21.35 12.55 0.77
C GLY A 39 19.93 12.04 1.06
N LEU A 40 18.93 12.92 1.02
CA LEU A 40 17.53 12.61 1.32
C LEU A 40 16.71 12.65 0.04
N TYR A 41 16.03 11.53 -0.26
CA TYR A 41 15.33 11.35 -1.52
C TYR A 41 13.83 11.18 -1.29
N PRO A 42 12.98 11.98 -1.96
CA PRO A 42 11.53 11.85 -1.84
C PRO A 42 11.05 10.54 -2.43
N VAL A 43 10.17 9.87 -1.69
CA VAL A 43 9.48 8.66 -2.11
C VAL A 43 8.01 8.80 -1.78
N GLU A 44 7.16 8.34 -2.71
CA GLU A 44 5.74 8.58 -2.65
C GLU A 44 4.94 7.39 -3.15
N ALA A 45 3.80 7.16 -2.51
CA ALA A 45 2.87 6.12 -2.91
C ALA A 45 1.42 6.53 -2.73
N VAL A 46 0.57 5.86 -3.50
CA VAL A 46 -0.87 5.83 -3.32
C VAL A 46 -1.28 4.43 -2.87
N TRP A 47 -2.12 4.35 -1.85
CA TRP A 47 -2.73 3.12 -1.36
C TRP A 47 -4.25 3.23 -1.39
N LYS A 48 -4.89 2.36 -2.17
CA LYS A 48 -6.35 2.33 -2.30
C LYS A 48 -6.84 1.00 -1.78
N SER A 49 -7.80 1.01 -0.86
CA SER A 49 -8.48 -0.20 -0.37
C SER A 49 -9.99 -0.11 -0.62
N ARG A 50 -10.58 -1.20 -1.12
CA ARG A 50 -12.04 -1.37 -1.22
C ARG A 50 -12.64 -2.04 0.03
N GLN A 51 -11.84 -2.31 1.05
CA GLN A 51 -12.29 -2.95 2.28
C GLN A 51 -13.20 -2.01 3.08
N GLN A 52 -14.49 -2.34 3.13
CA GLN A 52 -15.48 -1.52 3.85
C GLN A 52 -15.27 -1.51 5.37
N SER A 53 -14.66 -2.56 5.93
CA SER A 53 -14.36 -2.66 7.36
C SER A 53 -13.10 -1.89 7.78
N LEU A 54 -12.36 -1.28 6.86
CA LEU A 54 -11.13 -0.53 7.16
C LEU A 54 -11.42 0.63 8.12
N VAL A 55 -10.63 0.72 9.19
CA VAL A 55 -10.60 1.88 10.09
C VAL A 55 -9.62 2.89 9.51
N LYS A 56 -10.12 3.88 8.76
CA LYS A 56 -9.29 4.81 7.98
C LYS A 56 -8.19 5.51 8.79
N ASP A 57 -8.48 5.93 10.01
CA ASP A 57 -7.54 6.68 10.85
C ASP A 57 -6.46 5.80 11.51
N SER A 58 -6.55 4.48 11.34
CA SER A 58 -5.56 3.53 11.87
C SER A 58 -4.37 3.30 10.93
N VAL A 59 -4.43 3.84 9.71
CA VAL A 59 -3.48 3.56 8.65
C VAL A 59 -2.12 4.17 8.98
N LYS A 60 -1.11 3.32 9.06
CA LYS A 60 0.29 3.67 9.33
C LYS A 60 1.16 3.26 8.14
N PRO A 61 1.51 4.23 7.29
CA PRO A 61 2.33 4.01 6.10
C PRO A 61 3.83 4.09 6.41
N PHE A 62 4.62 3.21 5.80
CA PHE A 62 6.07 3.17 5.91
C PHE A 62 6.73 2.90 4.57
N VAL A 63 7.95 3.41 4.40
CA VAL A 63 8.91 2.92 3.41
C VAL A 63 9.92 2.04 4.10
N VAL A 64 10.05 0.81 3.65
CA VAL A 64 11.00 -0.16 4.18
C VAL A 64 12.23 -0.21 3.27
N VAL A 65 13.40 0.06 3.84
CA VAL A 65 14.71 -0.03 3.17
C VAL A 65 15.59 -0.97 3.98
N GLY A 66 15.86 -2.16 3.45
CA GLY A 66 16.53 -3.21 4.23
C GLY A 66 15.73 -3.59 5.47
N LEU A 67 16.27 -3.32 6.67
CA LEU A 67 15.61 -3.59 7.95
C LEU A 67 14.97 -2.33 8.58
N GLU A 68 15.12 -1.17 7.94
CA GLU A 68 14.66 0.10 8.49
C GLU A 68 13.31 0.48 7.90
N ALA A 69 12.43 1.05 8.74
CA ALA A 69 11.10 1.50 8.35
C ALA A 69 10.98 3.01 8.60
N TYR A 70 10.76 3.76 7.53
CA TYR A 70 10.64 5.21 7.51
C TYR A 70 9.15 5.59 7.48
N PRO A 71 8.61 6.24 8.52
CA PRO A 71 7.20 6.62 8.53
C PRO A 71 6.90 7.62 7.42
N MET A 72 5.74 7.47 6.79
CA MET A 72 5.26 8.40 5.78
C MET A 72 4.19 9.32 6.35
N ARG A 73 4.11 10.53 5.79
CA ARG A 73 3.06 11.49 6.11
C ARG A 73 2.06 11.57 4.96
N PRO A 74 0.78 11.89 5.22
CA PRO A 74 -0.17 12.19 4.16
C PRO A 74 0.27 13.44 3.38
N THR A 75 0.17 13.40 2.05
CA THR A 75 0.41 14.59 1.23
C THR A 75 -0.73 15.59 1.41
N PRO A 76 -0.47 16.87 1.73
CA PRO A 76 -1.51 17.86 1.95
C PRO A 76 -2.50 17.94 0.77
N LEU A 77 -3.79 18.10 1.09
CA LEU A 77 -4.89 18.25 0.13
C LEU A 77 -5.15 17.03 -0.77
N LEU A 78 -4.42 15.92 -0.60
CA LEU A 78 -4.59 14.70 -1.39
C LEU A 78 -5.05 13.55 -0.51
N ASN A 79 -6.02 12.78 -1.04
CA ASN A 79 -6.50 11.57 -0.39
C ASN A 79 -5.64 10.39 -0.79
N ASN A 80 -5.36 9.51 0.17
CA ASN A 80 -4.69 8.24 -0.08
C ASN A 80 -3.32 8.37 -0.78
N ARG A 81 -2.61 9.49 -0.57
CA ARG A 81 -1.24 9.71 -1.04
C ARG A 81 -0.37 10.01 0.16
N TRP A 82 0.78 9.36 0.20
CA TRP A 82 1.74 9.47 1.27
C TRP A 82 3.13 9.70 0.71
N GLU A 83 3.92 10.45 1.45
CA GLU A 83 5.28 10.84 1.09
C GLU A 83 6.22 10.73 2.29
N THR A 84 7.50 10.46 2.03
CA THR A 84 8.57 10.62 3.02
C THR A 84 9.89 10.88 2.33
N LEU A 85 10.93 11.15 3.12
CA LEU A 85 12.31 11.23 2.69
C LEU A 85 13.05 10.00 3.21
N ILE A 86 13.78 9.31 2.34
CA ILE A 86 14.67 8.23 2.74
C ILE A 86 16.14 8.65 2.57
N PRO A 87 17.02 8.32 3.54
CA PRO A 87 18.44 8.55 3.40
C PRO A 87 19.04 7.51 2.45
N ILE A 88 19.82 7.96 1.48
CA ILE A 88 20.64 7.10 0.62
C ILE A 88 22.10 7.58 0.73
N PRO A 89 23.01 6.73 1.24
CA PRO A 89 24.43 7.06 1.32
C PRO A 89 25.03 7.44 -0.04
N ALA A 90 26.00 8.35 -0.02
CA ALA A 90 26.64 8.87 -1.24
C ALA A 90 27.31 7.77 -2.08
N GLU A 91 27.75 6.69 -1.43
CA GLU A 91 28.43 5.54 -2.03
C GLU A 91 27.47 4.62 -2.79
N LYS A 92 26.15 4.78 -2.64
CA LYS A 92 25.15 3.94 -3.31
C LYS A 92 24.58 4.64 -4.53
N ASP A 93 24.61 3.97 -5.68
CA ASP A 93 23.96 4.43 -6.93
C ASP A 93 22.50 4.00 -7.04
N HIS A 94 22.03 3.13 -6.13
CA HIS A 94 20.65 2.70 -6.11
C HIS A 94 20.22 2.23 -4.72
N VAL A 95 18.92 2.18 -4.51
CA VAL A 95 18.30 1.61 -3.31
C VAL A 95 17.09 0.75 -3.68
N TYR A 96 16.92 -0.36 -2.98
CA TYR A 96 15.71 -1.17 -3.02
C TYR A 96 14.81 -0.82 -1.84
N TYR A 97 13.52 -0.68 -2.11
CA TYR A 97 12.54 -0.30 -1.09
C TYR A 97 11.17 -0.89 -1.37
N GLN A 98 10.36 -0.97 -0.31
CA GLN A 98 8.97 -1.40 -0.37
C GLN A 98 8.11 -0.41 0.42
N PHE A 99 6.85 -0.28 0.03
CA PHE A 99 5.87 0.42 0.84
C PHE A 99 5.12 -0.59 1.70
N LYS A 100 4.95 -0.28 2.99
CA LYS A 100 4.16 -1.07 3.93
C LYS A 100 3.05 -0.21 4.50
N PHE A 101 1.83 -0.71 4.49
CA PHE A 101 0.67 -0.07 5.10
C PHE A 101 0.14 -0.99 6.19
N ASP A 102 0.35 -0.61 7.44
CA ASP A 102 -0.28 -1.27 8.59
C ASP A 102 -1.63 -0.59 8.86
N TYR A 103 -2.67 -1.37 9.14
CA TYR A 103 -4.01 -0.84 9.37
C TYR A 103 -4.85 -1.76 10.27
N GLU A 104 -5.91 -1.21 10.82
CA GLU A 104 -6.95 -1.96 11.52
C GLU A 104 -8.21 -2.08 10.66
N TYR A 105 -8.94 -3.17 10.85
CA TYR A 105 -10.29 -3.34 10.34
C TYR A 105 -11.26 -3.79 11.42
N LYS A 106 -12.54 -3.45 11.21
CA LYS A 106 -13.66 -3.87 12.05
C LYS A 106 -13.90 -5.38 11.86
N GLY A 107 -13.18 -6.19 12.62
CA GLY A 107 -13.47 -7.61 12.79
C GLY A 107 -14.60 -7.83 13.81
N PHE A 108 -15.07 -9.07 13.90
CA PHE A 108 -15.98 -9.53 14.95
C PHE A 108 -15.23 -10.54 15.86
N PRO A 109 -15.33 -10.44 17.20
CA PRO A 109 -16.06 -9.41 17.98
C PRO A 109 -15.28 -8.08 18.15
N ALA A 110 -14.01 -8.03 17.75
CA ALA A 110 -13.13 -6.88 17.98
C ALA A 110 -12.36 -6.47 16.71
N ARG A 111 -11.75 -5.28 16.77
CA ARG A 111 -10.81 -4.82 15.73
C ARG A 111 -9.65 -5.78 15.58
N ARG A 112 -9.14 -5.89 14.36
CA ARG A 112 -7.98 -6.72 14.02
C ARG A 112 -7.01 -5.89 13.20
N SER A 113 -5.73 -6.16 13.40
CA SER A 113 -4.65 -5.55 12.62
C SER A 113 -4.35 -6.40 11.39
N ASP A 114 -3.95 -5.73 10.32
CA ASP A 114 -3.45 -6.34 9.10
C ASP A 114 -2.37 -5.42 8.49
N SER A 115 -1.68 -5.92 7.48
CA SER A 115 -0.67 -5.16 6.76
C SER A 115 -0.67 -5.51 5.28
N GLN A 116 -0.36 -4.52 4.45
CA GLN A 116 -0.08 -4.76 3.04
C GLN A 116 1.33 -4.26 2.69
N LEU A 117 2.10 -5.15 2.08
CA LEU A 117 3.43 -4.87 1.56
C LEU A 117 3.36 -4.78 0.04
N SER A 118 4.03 -3.80 -0.55
CA SER A 118 4.15 -3.70 -2.00
C SER A 118 5.15 -4.74 -2.54
N LYS A 119 5.21 -4.87 -3.86
CA LYS A 119 6.42 -5.42 -4.48
C LYS A 119 7.63 -4.54 -4.16
N GLU A 120 8.82 -5.10 -4.33
CA GLU A 120 10.06 -4.33 -4.27
C GLU A 120 10.18 -3.38 -5.46
N TYR A 121 10.63 -2.16 -5.18
CA TYR A 121 10.96 -1.13 -6.14
C TYR A 121 12.46 -0.80 -6.04
N ARG A 122 12.99 -0.29 -7.15
CA ARG A 122 14.36 0.20 -7.25
C ARG A 122 14.32 1.68 -7.60
N LEU A 123 15.12 2.47 -6.89
CA LEU A 123 15.40 3.86 -7.20
C LEU A 123 16.88 3.99 -7.54
N ASP A 124 17.18 4.47 -8.74
CA ASP A 124 18.54 4.77 -9.18
C ASP A 124 18.87 6.26 -8.96
N LEU A 125 20.12 6.53 -8.59
CA LEU A 125 20.66 7.87 -8.41
C LEU A 125 21.57 8.20 -9.59
N VAL A 126 21.25 9.29 -10.28
CA VAL A 126 21.98 9.77 -11.47
C VAL A 126 22.62 11.14 -11.19
N ASN A 127 23.69 11.46 -11.92
CA ASN A 127 24.36 12.76 -11.86
C ASN A 127 23.83 13.70 -12.95
#